data_AF-A0A9D9D1D0-F1
#
_entry.id   AF-A0A9D9D1D0-F1
#
_cell.length_a   1.000
_cell.length_b   1.000
_cell.length_c   1.000
_cell.angle_alpha   90.00
_cell.angle_beta   90.00
_cell.angle_gamma   90.00
#
_symmetry.space_group_name_H-M   'P 1'
#
loop_
_entity.id
_entity.type
_entity.pdbx_description
1 polymer ?
#
loop_
_entity_poly.entity_id
_entity_poly.type
_entity_poly.pdbx_seq_one_letter_code
_entity_poly.pdbx_strand_id
1 'polypeptide(L)'
;MDLFIKFLCITACLCSWGSADAKEVADKSAELQELTNLKKENKMSEATQVAAKHILVSTEEKAKELIAKIRNGEESFEDAAKTHSKCPSGADGGDLGFFGKGMMVKEFEDTAFSTNVGEISEPVKTQFGWHLIKVYDKK
;
A
#
# COMPACT_ATOMS: atom_id res chain seq x y z
N MET A 1 -20.09 47.03 -47.70
CA MET A 1 -19.11 48.02 -47.21
C MET A 1 -19.65 48.46 -45.86
N ASP A 2 -19.05 48.23 -44.69
CA ASP A 2 -17.78 48.81 -44.22
C ASP A 2 -17.23 48.00 -43.02
N LEU A 3 -16.52 46.90 -43.31
CA LEU A 3 -15.90 46.04 -42.29
C LEU A 3 -14.36 46.23 -42.23
N PHE A 4 -13.82 47.35 -42.72
CA PHE A 4 -12.37 47.48 -42.95
C PHE A 4 -11.68 48.71 -42.33
N ILE A 5 -12.35 49.50 -41.47
CA ILE A 5 -11.75 50.71 -40.87
C ILE A 5 -11.99 50.79 -39.35
N LYS A 6 -11.54 49.77 -38.61
CA LYS A 6 -11.26 49.89 -37.16
C LYS A 6 -9.90 49.27 -36.78
N PHE A 7 -8.98 49.21 -37.75
CA PHE A 7 -7.68 48.56 -37.62
C PHE A 7 -6.53 49.51 -37.22
N LEU A 8 -6.79 50.75 -36.75
CA LEU A 8 -5.71 51.75 -36.64
C LEU A 8 -5.73 52.75 -35.47
N CYS A 9 -6.28 52.40 -34.29
CA CYS A 9 -6.29 53.38 -33.17
C CYS A 9 -5.93 52.88 -31.77
N ILE A 10 -5.37 51.68 -31.59
CA ILE A 10 -4.90 51.25 -30.25
C ILE A 10 -3.43 50.80 -30.33
N THR A 11 -2.59 51.61 -30.97
CA THR A 11 -1.13 51.38 -31.09
C THR A 11 -0.32 52.54 -30.51
N ALA A 12 -0.83 53.24 -29.49
CA ALA A 12 -0.10 54.35 -28.91
C ALA A 12 -0.50 54.69 -27.46
N CYS A 13 -0.49 53.70 -26.56
CA CYS A 13 -0.39 54.00 -25.13
C CYS A 13 0.64 53.05 -24.49
N LEU A 14 1.90 53.49 -24.56
CA LEU A 14 2.96 53.05 -23.67
C LEU A 14 2.46 53.05 -22.22
N CYS A 15 2.79 52.01 -21.46
CA CYS A 15 3.47 52.15 -20.16
C CYS A 15 3.86 50.77 -19.62
N SER A 16 5.08 50.35 -19.96
CA SER A 16 6.06 49.78 -19.03
C SER A 16 5.51 49.07 -17.77
N TRP A 17 5.27 47.76 -17.87
CA TRP A 17 5.42 46.86 -16.73
C TRP A 17 5.80 45.46 -17.24
N GLY A 18 7.07 45.13 -17.03
CA GLY A 18 7.55 43.78 -16.73
C GLY A 18 7.13 42.65 -17.65
N SER A 19 7.97 42.42 -18.65
CA SER A 19 8.48 41.10 -18.98
C SER A 19 8.65 40.22 -17.72
N ALA A 20 7.77 39.25 -17.56
CA ALA A 20 7.98 38.06 -16.73
C ALA A 20 7.31 36.87 -17.45
N ASP A 21 8.15 36.20 -18.22
CA ASP A 21 8.12 34.83 -18.74
C ASP A 21 6.83 33.98 -18.65
N ALA A 22 6.06 33.98 -19.74
CA ALA A 22 5.02 32.97 -20.01
C ALA A 22 5.57 31.55 -20.26
N LYS A 23 6.89 31.33 -20.21
CA LYS A 23 7.56 30.04 -20.45
C LYS A 23 7.77 29.22 -19.17
N GLU A 24 7.66 29.82 -18.00
CA GLU A 24 7.92 29.15 -16.72
C GLU A 24 6.70 28.38 -16.16
N VAL A 25 5.50 28.59 -16.73
CA VAL A 25 4.24 28.03 -16.20
C VAL A 25 3.94 26.62 -16.76
N ALA A 26 4.62 26.20 -17.84
CA ALA A 26 4.40 24.88 -18.43
C ALA A 26 5.20 23.75 -17.74
N ASP A 27 6.44 24.04 -17.31
CA ASP A 27 7.36 23.03 -16.77
C ASP A 27 6.96 22.54 -15.36
N LYS A 28 6.49 23.45 -14.51
CA LYS A 28 5.99 23.14 -13.15
C LYS A 28 4.72 22.27 -13.13
N SER A 29 4.01 22.15 -14.26
CA SER A 29 2.76 21.38 -14.33
C SER A 29 2.96 19.87 -14.52
N ALA A 30 4.10 19.46 -15.10
CA ALA A 30 4.45 18.05 -15.29
C ALA A 30 4.98 17.42 -13.98
N GLU A 31 5.79 18.15 -13.21
CA GLU A 31 6.31 17.68 -11.92
C GLU A 31 5.20 17.48 -10.87
N LEU A 32 4.17 18.33 -10.93
CA LEU A 32 2.96 18.18 -10.11
C LEU A 32 2.13 16.96 -10.51
N GLN A 33 2.11 16.58 -11.79
CA GLN A 33 1.39 15.38 -12.25
C GLN A 33 2.08 14.09 -11.78
N GLU A 34 3.42 14.06 -11.79
CA GLU A 34 4.22 12.96 -11.25
C GLU A 34 3.99 12.77 -9.74
N LEU A 35 4.01 13.87 -8.96
CA LEU A 35 3.74 13.86 -7.52
C LEU A 35 2.30 13.45 -7.20
N THR A 36 1.34 13.81 -8.06
CA THR A 36 -0.06 13.37 -7.89
C THR A 36 -0.24 11.88 -8.16
N ASN A 37 0.51 11.30 -9.10
CA ASN A 37 0.46 9.86 -9.36
C ASN A 37 1.13 9.04 -8.25
N LEU A 38 2.27 9.49 -7.72
CA LEU A 38 2.91 8.88 -6.53
C LEU A 38 2.02 8.92 -5.28
N LYS A 39 1.25 10.01 -5.10
CA LYS A 39 0.25 10.08 -4.02
C LYS A 39 -0.97 9.23 -4.30
N LYS A 40 -1.36 9.05 -5.56
CA LYS A 40 -2.54 8.26 -5.96
C LYS A 40 -2.26 6.75 -5.84
N GLU A 41 -1.04 6.31 -6.07
CA GLU A 41 -0.60 4.94 -5.77
C GLU A 41 -0.56 4.66 -4.26
N ASN A 42 -0.15 5.64 -3.45
CA ASN A 42 -0.24 5.56 -1.98
C ASN A 42 -1.67 5.65 -1.42
N LYS A 43 -2.64 6.07 -2.24
CA LYS A 43 -4.03 6.37 -1.83
C LYS A 43 -5.06 5.33 -2.29
N MET A 44 -4.61 4.17 -2.79
CA MET A 44 -5.49 3.01 -3.02
C MET A 44 -5.60 2.07 -1.81
N SER A 45 -5.02 2.42 -0.65
CA SER A 45 -5.22 1.68 0.59
C SER A 45 -6.27 2.36 1.48
N GLU A 46 -7.53 2.31 1.06
CA GLU A 46 -8.67 2.68 1.92
C GLU A 46 -9.07 1.49 2.83
N ALA A 47 -8.08 0.70 3.27
CA ALA A 47 -8.26 -0.20 4.41
C ALA A 47 -7.52 0.47 5.58
N THR A 48 -8.28 1.03 6.52
CA THR A 48 -7.75 1.59 7.76
C THR A 48 -7.22 0.47 8.66
N GLN A 49 -7.83 -0.72 8.57
CA GLN A 49 -7.54 -1.85 9.44
C GLN A 49 -7.61 -3.16 8.66
N VAL A 50 -6.66 -4.05 8.91
CA VAL A 50 -6.66 -5.41 8.38
C VAL A 50 -6.70 -6.38 9.54
N ALA A 51 -7.48 -7.44 9.36
CA ALA A 51 -7.65 -8.47 10.34
C ALA A 51 -6.93 -9.72 9.83
N ALA A 52 -5.88 -10.13 10.53
CA ALA A 52 -5.06 -11.26 10.11
C ALA A 52 -4.65 -12.14 11.28
N LYS A 53 -4.41 -13.41 10.95
CA LYS A 53 -3.77 -14.37 11.83
C LYS A 53 -2.32 -14.55 11.40
N HIS A 54 -1.43 -14.81 12.35
CA HIS A 54 -0.03 -15.07 12.08
C HIS A 54 0.53 -16.30 12.78
N ILE A 55 1.52 -16.92 12.16
CA ILE A 55 2.30 -18.02 12.75
C ILE A 55 3.77 -17.66 12.63
N LEU A 56 4.47 -17.64 13.77
CA LEU A 56 5.91 -17.44 13.82
C LEU A 56 6.63 -18.78 13.85
N VAL A 57 7.42 -19.09 12.82
CA VAL A 57 8.28 -20.26 12.75
C VAL A 57 9.74 -19.86 12.59
N SER A 58 10.67 -20.75 12.96
CA SER A 58 12.10 -20.43 12.94
C SER A 58 12.78 -20.70 11.60
N THR A 59 12.24 -21.58 10.77
CA THR A 59 12.84 -21.97 9.50
C THR A 59 11.88 -21.77 8.34
N GLU A 60 12.42 -21.40 7.19
CA GLU A 60 11.65 -21.18 5.97
C GLU A 60 10.99 -22.47 5.49
N GLU A 61 11.68 -23.61 5.61
CA GLU A 61 11.15 -24.90 5.17
C GLU A 61 9.88 -25.26 5.94
N LYS A 62 9.86 -25.03 7.25
CA LYS A 62 8.65 -25.24 8.07
C LYS A 62 7.52 -24.32 7.65
N ALA A 63 7.83 -23.06 7.30
CA ALA A 63 6.82 -22.14 6.82
C ALA A 63 6.18 -22.63 5.52
N LYS A 64 7.00 -23.06 4.56
CA LYS A 64 6.52 -23.60 3.27
C LYS A 64 5.74 -24.89 3.44
N GLU A 65 6.21 -25.79 4.30
CA GLU A 65 5.52 -27.05 4.63
C GLU A 65 4.14 -26.77 5.22
N LEU A 66 4.03 -25.84 6.18
CA LEU A 66 2.75 -25.45 6.77
C LEU A 66 1.81 -24.83 5.74
N ILE A 67 2.30 -23.93 4.88
CA ILE A 67 1.49 -23.37 3.80
C ILE A 67 0.95 -24.47 2.89
N ALA A 68 1.77 -25.46 2.54
CA ALA A 68 1.35 -26.59 1.71
C ALA A 68 0.25 -27.42 2.41
N LYS A 69 0.45 -27.80 3.68
CA LYS A 69 -0.55 -28.56 4.47
C LYS A 69 -1.87 -27.81 4.61
N ILE A 70 -1.82 -26.51 4.88
CA ILE A 70 -3.02 -25.68 5.03
C ILE A 70 -3.75 -25.53 3.69
N ARG A 71 -3.01 -25.38 2.58
CA ARG A 71 -3.60 -25.34 1.23
C ARG A 71 -4.19 -26.68 0.81
N ASN A 72 -3.61 -27.78 1.25
CA ASN A 72 -4.13 -29.14 1.03
C ASN A 72 -5.31 -29.50 1.94
N GLY A 73 -5.59 -28.69 2.98
CA GLY A 73 -6.63 -28.97 3.97
C GLY A 73 -6.27 -30.08 4.96
N GLU A 74 -4.98 -30.40 5.10
CA GLU A 74 -4.49 -31.41 6.06
C GLU A 74 -4.52 -30.89 7.50
N GLU A 75 -4.28 -29.59 7.70
CA GLU A 75 -4.28 -28.93 9.01
C GLU A 75 -4.99 -27.57 8.93
N SER A 76 -5.64 -27.18 10.03
CA SER A 76 -6.21 -25.83 10.17
C SER A 76 -5.12 -24.82 10.53
N PHE A 77 -5.31 -23.55 10.15
CA PHE A 77 -4.34 -22.49 10.48
C PHE A 77 -4.25 -22.31 12.00
N GLU A 78 -5.36 -22.48 12.71
CA GLU A 78 -5.47 -22.38 14.16
C GLU A 78 -4.66 -23.48 14.87
N ASP A 79 -4.72 -24.73 14.39
CA ASP A 79 -3.99 -25.85 14.98
C ASP A 79 -2.49 -25.75 14.69
N ALA A 80 -2.13 -25.36 13.46
CA ALA A 80 -0.76 -25.06 13.10
C ALA A 80 -0.18 -23.92 13.96
N ALA A 81 -0.97 -22.87 14.21
CA ALA A 81 -0.57 -21.78 15.09
C ALA A 81 -0.34 -22.24 16.53
N LYS A 82 -1.24 -23.05 17.10
CA LYS A 82 -1.10 -23.57 18.47
C LYS A 82 0.12 -24.47 18.64
N THR A 83 0.44 -25.25 17.61
CA THR A 83 1.51 -26.26 17.68
C THR A 83 2.88 -25.71 17.31
N HIS A 84 2.93 -24.78 16.34
CA HIS A 84 4.19 -24.32 15.73
C HIS A 84 4.52 -22.86 16.01
N SER A 85 3.55 -22.03 16.40
CA SER A 85 3.82 -20.61 16.64
C SER A 85 4.68 -20.43 17.88
N LYS A 86 5.74 -19.64 17.72
CA LYS A 86 6.59 -19.17 18.83
C LYS A 86 6.09 -17.86 19.45
N CYS A 87 4.98 -17.31 18.96
CA CYS A 87 4.38 -16.09 19.51
C CYS A 87 3.40 -16.45 20.64
N PRO A 88 3.29 -15.66 21.72
CA PRO A 88 2.27 -15.86 22.75
C PRO A 88 0.83 -15.90 22.20
N SER A 89 0.57 -15.23 21.07
CA SER A 89 -0.73 -15.30 20.37
C SER A 89 -1.02 -16.68 19.75
N GLY A 90 -0.04 -17.59 19.74
CA GLY A 90 -0.25 -18.98 19.31
C GLY A 90 -1.33 -19.70 20.12
N ALA A 91 -1.52 -19.34 21.40
CA ALA A 91 -2.57 -19.90 22.25
C ALA A 91 -3.98 -19.64 21.68
N ASP A 92 -4.20 -18.46 21.09
CA ASP A 92 -5.45 -18.03 20.47
C ASP A 92 -5.53 -18.41 18.98
N GLY A 93 -4.72 -19.39 18.54
CA GLY A 93 -4.66 -19.78 17.13
C GLY A 93 -4.01 -18.74 16.23
N GLY A 94 -3.15 -17.87 16.80
CA GLY A 94 -2.39 -16.87 16.06
C GLY A 94 -3.19 -15.64 15.66
N ASP A 95 -4.38 -15.42 16.22
CA ASP A 95 -5.19 -14.25 15.86
C ASP A 95 -4.60 -12.96 16.46
N LEU A 96 -4.45 -11.94 15.61
CA LEU A 96 -4.01 -10.59 16.02
C LEU A 96 -5.15 -9.58 16.05
N GLY A 97 -6.36 -9.97 15.60
CA GLY A 97 -7.47 -9.05 15.46
C GLY A 97 -7.24 -8.01 14.36
N PHE A 98 -7.97 -6.90 14.43
CA PHE A 98 -7.84 -5.77 13.52
C PHE A 98 -6.64 -4.90 13.91
N PHE A 99 -5.69 -4.73 12.99
CA PHE A 99 -4.57 -3.81 13.15
C PHE A 99 -4.49 -2.84 11.97
N GLY A 100 -4.08 -1.60 12.26
CA GLY A 100 -3.88 -0.56 11.25
C GLY A 100 -2.42 -0.48 10.79
N LYS A 101 -2.17 0.39 9.80
CA LYS A 101 -0.82 0.73 9.34
C LYS A 101 0.00 1.38 10.45
N GLY A 102 1.27 1.01 10.56
CA GLY A 102 2.22 1.52 11.57
C GLY A 102 2.14 0.85 12.94
N MET A 103 1.26 -0.16 13.11
CA MET A 103 1.16 -0.94 14.35
C MET A 103 2.08 -2.17 14.36
N MET A 104 2.49 -2.64 13.18
CA MET A 104 3.30 -3.84 12.97
C MET A 104 4.59 -3.51 12.21
N VAL A 105 5.49 -4.49 12.10
CA VAL A 105 6.70 -4.32 11.27
C VAL A 105 6.32 -4.12 9.80
N LYS A 106 7.09 -3.26 9.10
CA LYS A 106 6.77 -2.81 7.75
C LYS A 106 6.57 -3.98 6.77
N GLU A 107 7.45 -4.97 6.83
CA GLU A 107 7.41 -6.15 5.97
C GLU A 107 6.14 -7.00 6.21
N PHE A 108 5.67 -7.05 7.45
CA PHE A 108 4.46 -7.78 7.83
C PHE A 108 3.21 -7.06 7.36
N GLU A 109 3.12 -5.74 7.62
CA GLU A 109 1.98 -4.96 7.16
C GLU A 109 1.90 -4.94 5.63
N ASP A 110 3.00 -4.68 4.93
CA ASP A 110 3.01 -4.60 3.46
C ASP A 110 2.47 -5.90 2.86
N THR A 111 2.87 -7.05 3.42
CA THR A 111 2.37 -8.36 3.00
C THR A 111 0.91 -8.57 3.36
N ALA A 112 0.47 -8.21 4.57
CA ALA A 112 -0.92 -8.33 4.99
C ALA A 112 -1.87 -7.44 4.18
N PHE A 113 -1.45 -6.21 3.86
CA PHE A 113 -2.20 -5.28 3.02
C PHE A 113 -2.20 -5.74 1.55
N SER A 114 -1.11 -6.33 1.05
CA SER A 114 -1.01 -6.86 -0.31
C SER A 114 -1.74 -8.19 -0.53
N THR A 115 -1.92 -9.02 0.50
CA THR A 115 -2.58 -10.33 0.40
C THR A 115 -4.10 -10.20 0.37
N ASN A 116 -4.82 -10.94 -0.47
CA ASN A 116 -6.28 -10.83 -0.53
C ASN A 116 -6.96 -11.39 0.74
N VAL A 117 -8.18 -10.94 0.99
CA VAL A 117 -9.00 -11.46 2.09
C VAL A 117 -9.34 -12.93 1.83
N GLY A 118 -9.09 -13.79 2.82
CA GLY A 118 -9.26 -15.24 2.73
C GLY A 118 -8.02 -15.98 2.20
N GLU A 119 -7.01 -15.27 1.70
CA GLU A 119 -5.77 -15.88 1.21
C GLU A 119 -4.68 -15.94 2.29
N ILE A 120 -3.76 -16.89 2.10
CA ILE A 120 -2.56 -17.05 2.90
C ILE A 120 -1.41 -16.45 2.12
N SER A 121 -0.71 -15.52 2.77
CA SER A 121 0.44 -14.84 2.19
C SER A 121 1.64 -15.77 2.03
N GLU A 122 2.62 -15.28 1.29
CA GLU A 122 3.96 -15.87 1.31
C GLU A 122 4.62 -15.69 2.69
N PRO A 123 5.57 -16.57 3.06
CA PRO A 123 6.23 -16.48 4.35
C PRO A 123 7.14 -15.25 4.40
N VAL A 124 6.86 -14.36 5.35
CA VAL A 124 7.57 -13.09 5.53
C VAL A 124 8.73 -13.29 6.49
N LYS A 125 9.95 -12.93 6.05
CA LYS A 125 11.12 -12.96 6.92
C LYS A 125 11.22 -11.65 7.72
N THR A 126 11.33 -11.77 9.04
CA THR A 126 11.61 -10.65 9.95
C THR A 126 12.79 -10.99 10.86
N GLN A 127 13.16 -10.06 11.74
CA GLN A 127 14.17 -10.30 12.78
C GLN A 127 13.81 -11.42 13.77
N PHE A 128 12.52 -11.76 13.92
CA PHE A 128 12.05 -12.80 14.84
C PHE A 128 12.03 -14.19 14.20
N GLY A 129 12.10 -14.27 12.86
CA GLY A 129 12.00 -15.51 12.10
C GLY A 129 11.09 -15.35 10.88
N TRP A 130 10.30 -16.39 10.61
CA TRP A 130 9.40 -16.45 9.47
C TRP A 130 7.96 -16.36 9.93
N HIS A 131 7.21 -15.42 9.36
CA HIS A 131 5.81 -15.16 9.67
C HIS A 131 4.94 -15.61 8.51
N LEU A 132 3.98 -16.48 8.77
CA LEU A 132 2.91 -16.79 7.84
C LEU A 132 1.73 -15.90 8.19
N ILE A 133 1.11 -15.27 7.21
CA ILE A 133 -0.01 -14.35 7.44
C ILE A 133 -1.23 -14.90 6.70
N LYS A 134 -2.36 -14.94 7.39
CA LYS A 134 -3.66 -15.25 6.77
C LYS A 134 -4.60 -14.09 7.04
N VAL A 135 -5.00 -13.39 6.00
CA VAL A 135 -5.92 -12.26 6.12
C VAL A 135 -7.34 -12.80 6.07
N TYR A 136 -8.19 -12.39 7.02
CA TYR A 136 -9.59 -12.82 7.06
C TYR A 136 -10.59 -11.68 6.89
N ASP A 137 -10.20 -10.44 7.18
CA ASP A 137 -11.05 -9.26 6.92
C ASP A 137 -10.20 -8.01 6.67
N LYS A 138 -10.74 -7.01 5.98
CA LYS A 138 -10.14 -5.69 5.75
C LYS A 138 -11.23 -4.62 5.81
N LYS A 139 -10.99 -3.53 6.53
CA LYS A 139 -11.93 -2.41 6.79
C LYS A 139 -11.28 -1.06 6.57
#